data_AF-A0A7S0NRP3-F1
#
_entry.id   AF-A0A7S0NRP3-F1
#
_cell.length_a   1.000
_cell.length_b   1.000
_cell.length_c   1.000
_cell.angle_alpha   90.00
_cell.angle_beta   90.00
_cell.angle_gamma   90.00
#
_symmetry.space_group_name_H-M   'P 1'
#
loop_
_entity.id
_entity.type
_entity.pdbx_description
1 polymer ?
#
loop_
_entity_poly.entity_id
_entity_poly.type
_entity_poly.pdbx_seq_one_letter_code
_entity_poly.pdbx_strand_id
1 'polypeptide(L)'
;RVAGLGGVPSLDGGAPVLFVGNHQLYGFSDLPLVVEELLQQRGVLVRALAHPVAFNSSRAVSDQGAAGAGEAAPAGGAGRAGGFVDFETFGAVPVSPRALFKLLQRGTPTLLYPGGVREAFKSTKKE
;
A
#
# COMPACT_ATOMS: atom_id res chain seq x y z
N ARG A 1 12.41 -0.28 -23.52
CA ARG A 1 11.70 -0.36 -22.21
C ARG A 1 11.44 1.06 -21.75
N VAL A 2 10.27 1.34 -21.18
CA VAL A 2 9.99 2.64 -20.54
C VAL A 2 10.46 2.56 -19.10
N ALA A 3 11.19 3.57 -18.63
CA ALA A 3 11.67 3.65 -17.25
C ALA A 3 10.66 4.41 -16.36
N GLY A 4 10.60 4.05 -15.09
CA GLY A 4 9.70 4.67 -14.12
C GLY A 4 8.23 4.60 -14.53
N LEU A 5 7.47 5.64 -14.19
CA LEU A 5 6.03 5.72 -14.42
C LEU A 5 5.65 6.30 -15.80
N GLY A 6 6.60 6.54 -16.70
CA GLY A 6 6.34 7.20 -18.00
C GLY A 6 5.42 6.42 -18.94
N GLY A 7 5.23 5.11 -18.70
CA GLY A 7 4.30 4.26 -19.44
C GLY A 7 2.94 4.07 -18.77
N VAL A 8 2.73 4.68 -17.60
CA VAL A 8 1.46 4.58 -16.88
C VAL A 8 0.46 5.56 -17.51
N PRO A 9 -0.78 5.13 -17.81
CA PRO A 9 -1.84 6.02 -18.30
C PRO A 9 -2.14 7.17 -17.33
N SER A 10 -2.86 8.20 -17.80
CA SER A 10 -3.33 9.28 -16.91
C SER A 10 -4.16 8.68 -15.77
N LEU A 11 -3.80 9.05 -14.54
CA LEU A 11 -4.48 8.58 -13.32
C LEU A 11 -5.61 9.51 -12.89
N ASP A 12 -5.67 10.73 -13.46
CA ASP A 12 -6.69 11.73 -13.19
C ASP A 12 -7.62 11.89 -14.39
N GLY A 13 -8.93 11.96 -14.10
CA GLY A 13 -9.97 12.32 -15.07
C GLY A 13 -10.23 11.32 -16.20
N GLY A 14 -9.55 10.16 -16.20
CA GLY A 14 -9.64 9.11 -17.23
C GLY A 14 -10.34 7.83 -16.79
N ALA A 15 -10.20 6.78 -17.61
CA ALA A 15 -10.65 5.43 -17.25
C ALA A 15 -9.90 4.93 -15.99
N PRO A 16 -10.55 4.19 -15.09
CA PRO A 16 -9.91 3.70 -13.87
C PRO A 16 -8.70 2.81 -14.20
N VAL A 17 -7.57 3.11 -13.57
CA VAL A 17 -6.35 2.31 -13.70
C VAL A 17 -6.27 1.30 -12.56
N LEU A 18 -6.09 0.02 -12.93
CA LEU A 18 -5.83 -1.07 -12.00
C LEU A 18 -4.36 -1.47 -12.09
N PHE A 19 -3.62 -1.20 -11.03
CA PHE A 19 -2.27 -1.73 -10.83
C PHE A 19 -2.37 -3.15 -10.29
N VAL A 20 -1.62 -4.08 -10.89
CA VAL A 20 -1.57 -5.47 -10.45
C VAL A 20 -0.13 -5.81 -10.08
N GLY A 21 0.11 -6.11 -8.81
CA GLY A 21 1.42 -6.44 -8.25
C GLY A 21 1.51 -7.87 -7.74
N ASN A 22 2.72 -8.30 -7.40
CA ASN A 22 3.00 -9.55 -6.70
C ASN A 22 3.68 -9.21 -5.36
N HIS A 23 3.16 -9.74 -4.26
CA HIS A 23 3.67 -9.46 -2.91
C HIS A 23 4.99 -10.16 -2.56
N GLN A 24 5.50 -11.08 -3.38
CA GLN A 24 6.65 -11.93 -3.01
C GLN A 24 7.99 -11.19 -2.90
N LEU A 25 8.19 -10.09 -3.63
CA LEU A 25 9.50 -9.44 -3.74
C LEU A 25 9.86 -8.62 -2.50
N TYR A 26 8.88 -7.92 -1.92
CA TYR A 26 9.06 -7.06 -0.74
C TYR A 26 7.99 -7.28 0.35
N GLY A 27 7.16 -8.32 0.22
CA GLY A 27 6.20 -8.70 1.26
C GLY A 27 5.18 -7.60 1.52
N PHE A 28 5.24 -7.02 2.72
CA PHE A 28 4.37 -5.91 3.15
C PHE A 28 4.92 -4.52 2.81
N SER A 29 6.18 -4.39 2.38
CA SER A 29 6.79 -3.09 2.07
C SER A 29 6.65 -2.68 0.60
N ASP A 30 6.12 -3.53 -0.26
CA ASP A 30 5.85 -3.17 -1.66
C ASP A 30 4.72 -2.13 -1.81
N LEU A 31 3.64 -2.29 -1.06
CA LEU A 31 2.49 -1.39 -1.07
C LEU A 31 2.89 0.05 -0.74
N PRO A 32 3.56 0.36 0.38
CA PRO A 32 3.95 1.74 0.68
C PRO A 32 4.91 2.30 -0.38
N LEU A 33 5.84 1.50 -0.91
CA LEU A 33 6.76 1.95 -1.96
C LEU A 33 6.01 2.36 -3.23
N VAL A 34 5.07 1.54 -3.69
CA VAL A 34 4.29 1.82 -4.91
C VAL A 34 3.38 3.04 -4.70
N VAL A 35 2.70 3.11 -3.55
CA VAL A 35 1.79 4.23 -3.25
C VAL A 35 2.56 5.54 -3.10
N GLU A 36 3.70 5.54 -2.40
CA GLU A 36 4.54 6.72 -2.22
C GLU A 36 5.06 7.24 -3.56
N GLU A 37 5.58 6.37 -4.42
CA GLU A 37 6.09 6.77 -5.74
C GLU A 37 4.99 7.38 -6.62
N LEU A 38 3.79 6.79 -6.62
CA LEU A 38 2.65 7.30 -7.39
C LEU A 38 2.16 8.63 -6.83
N LEU A 39 2.12 8.78 -5.50
CA LEU A 39 1.75 10.03 -4.87
C LEU A 39 2.77 11.13 -5.17
N GLN A 40 4.07 10.85 -5.05
CA GLN A 40 5.14 11.82 -5.29
C GLN A 40 5.24 12.22 -6.76
N GLN A 41 5.18 11.26 -7.69
CA GLN A 41 5.40 11.55 -9.10
C GLN A 41 4.14 11.90 -9.90
N ARG A 42 2.94 11.55 -9.41
CA ARG A 42 1.68 11.78 -10.12
C ARG A 42 0.68 12.58 -9.31
N GLY A 43 0.91 12.81 -8.02
CA GLY A 43 -0.05 13.52 -7.15
C GLY A 43 -1.29 12.70 -6.83
N VAL A 44 -1.29 11.39 -7.14
CA VAL A 44 -2.48 10.54 -7.01
C VAL A 44 -2.27 9.47 -5.95
N LEU A 45 -3.18 9.43 -4.99
CA LEU A 45 -3.21 8.40 -3.96
C LEU A 45 -3.94 7.16 -4.48
N VAL A 46 -3.19 6.09 -4.74
CA VAL A 46 -3.75 4.79 -5.14
C VAL A 46 -4.32 4.06 -3.93
N ARG A 47 -5.48 3.43 -4.11
CA ARG A 47 -6.15 2.65 -3.05
C ARG A 47 -5.83 1.17 -3.19
N ALA A 48 -5.17 0.60 -2.19
CA ALA A 48 -4.94 -0.84 -2.14
C ALA A 48 -6.06 -1.54 -1.37
N LEU A 49 -6.43 -2.76 -1.77
CA LEU A 49 -7.35 -3.59 -1.00
C LEU A 49 -6.59 -4.46 -0.02
N ALA A 50 -6.85 -4.30 1.27
CA ALA A 50 -6.18 -5.06 2.32
C ALA A 50 -7.19 -5.88 3.14
N HIS A 51 -6.81 -7.12 3.45
CA HIS A 51 -7.59 -7.94 4.39
C HIS A 51 -7.40 -7.40 5.82
N PRO A 52 -8.43 -7.37 6.68
CA PRO A 52 -8.34 -6.89 8.07
C PRO A 52 -7.13 -7.43 8.86
N VAL A 53 -6.73 -8.68 8.61
CA VAL A 53 -5.55 -9.29 9.24
C VAL A 53 -4.26 -8.51 9.01
N ALA A 54 -4.10 -7.83 7.86
CA ALA A 54 -2.93 -7.00 7.57
C ALA A 54 -2.92 -5.71 8.43
N PHE A 55 -4.10 -5.17 8.75
CA PHE A 55 -4.24 -4.04 9.68
C PHE A 55 -3.95 -4.43 11.13
N ASN A 56 -4.16 -5.69 11.50
CA ASN A 56 -3.82 -6.17 12.84
C ASN A 56 -2.30 -6.35 13.01
N SER A 57 -1.59 -6.72 11.94
CA SER A 57 -0.13 -6.78 11.94
C SER A 57 0.52 -5.41 12.16
N SER A 58 -0.10 -4.32 11.69
CA SER A 58 0.39 -2.97 11.98
C SER A 58 0.07 -2.54 13.41
N ARG A 59 -1.15 -2.85 13.91
CA ARG A 59 -1.63 -2.45 15.25
C ARG A 59 -0.95 -3.18 16.42
N ALA A 60 -0.65 -4.48 16.27
CA ALA A 60 0.06 -5.27 17.29
C ALA A 60 1.50 -4.81 17.53
N VAL A 61 2.09 -4.11 16.55
CA VAL A 61 3.43 -3.51 16.66
C VAL A 61 3.34 -2.08 17.22
N SER A 62 2.24 -1.36 16.96
CA SER A 62 2.01 -0.03 17.55
C SER A 62 1.93 -0.06 19.08
N ASP A 63 1.34 -1.12 19.64
CA ASP A 63 1.20 -1.31 21.09
C ASP A 63 2.54 -1.61 21.80
N GLN A 64 3.51 -2.18 21.06
CA GLN A 64 4.88 -2.42 21.56
C GLN A 64 5.77 -1.16 21.52
N GLY A 65 5.29 -0.05 20.93
CA GLY A 65 5.98 1.24 20.86
C GLY A 65 5.46 2.30 21.84
N ALA A 66 4.43 2.00 22.64
CA ALA A 66 3.77 2.97 23.52
C ALA A 66 4.43 3.16 24.90
N ALA A 67 5.63 2.61 25.12
CA ALA A 67 6.45 2.89 26.30
C ALA A 67 7.54 3.93 25.95
N GLY A 68 7.14 5.18 25.72
CA GLY A 68 8.08 6.30 25.58
C GLY A 68 7.62 7.35 24.57
N ALA A 69 6.63 8.16 24.93
CA ALA A 69 6.28 9.37 24.17
C ALA A 69 6.52 10.60 25.06
N GLY A 70 7.67 11.24 24.83
CA GLY A 70 7.86 12.66 25.12
C GLY A 70 7.73 13.45 23.82
N GLU A 71 6.74 14.34 23.81
CA GLU A 71 6.57 15.58 23.04
C GLU A 71 6.46 15.54 21.49
N ALA A 72 5.71 16.54 20.99
CA ALA A 72 4.97 16.52 19.74
C ALA A 72 5.57 17.39 18.62
N ALA A 73 5.17 17.02 17.38
CA ALA A 73 5.09 17.79 16.13
C ALA A 73 6.40 18.06 15.32
N PRO A 74 6.33 18.42 14.01
CA PRO A 74 5.34 18.15 12.94
C PRO A 74 5.98 17.53 11.67
N ALA A 75 5.13 17.19 10.68
CA ALA A 75 5.36 17.09 9.22
C ALA A 75 6.68 16.56 8.64
N GLY A 76 6.56 15.53 7.78
CA GLY A 76 7.56 15.21 6.74
C GLY A 76 8.74 14.39 7.26
N GLY A 77 8.74 13.10 6.96
CA GLY A 77 9.88 12.25 7.31
C GLY A 77 9.82 10.94 6.57
N ALA A 78 10.69 10.82 5.56
CA ALA A 78 11.07 9.57 4.93
C ALA A 78 11.17 8.46 5.99
N GLY A 79 10.50 7.35 5.70
CA GLY A 79 10.30 6.25 6.62
C GLY A 79 11.58 5.87 7.37
N ARG A 80 11.51 5.91 8.70
CA ARG A 80 12.46 5.20 9.56
C ARG A 80 12.47 3.74 9.13
N ALA A 81 13.60 3.30 8.58
CA ALA A 81 13.90 1.90 8.35
C ALA A 81 13.73 1.14 9.68
N GLY A 82 12.62 0.43 9.84
CA GLY A 82 12.38 -0.43 11.00
C GLY A 82 10.95 -0.53 11.55
N GLY A 83 9.98 0.28 11.07
CA GLY A 83 8.59 0.21 11.53
C GLY A 83 7.66 -0.48 10.53
N PHE A 84 6.88 -1.47 10.97
CA PHE A 84 5.83 -2.09 10.13
C PHE A 84 4.81 -1.03 9.65
N VAL A 85 4.32 -1.24 8.43
CA VAL A 85 3.59 -0.26 7.62
C VAL A 85 2.18 -0.01 8.16
N ASP A 86 1.82 1.25 8.41
CA ASP A 86 0.42 1.61 8.69
C ASP A 86 -0.39 1.72 7.39
N PHE A 87 -1.10 0.65 7.06
CA PHE A 87 -1.91 0.54 5.85
C PHE A 87 -3.00 1.61 5.71
N GLU A 88 -3.55 2.13 6.81
CA GLU A 88 -4.56 3.19 6.76
C GLU A 88 -3.95 4.51 6.24
N THR A 89 -2.74 4.83 6.70
CA THR A 89 -1.98 6.02 6.26
C THR A 89 -1.65 5.98 4.76
N PHE A 90 -1.39 4.81 4.19
CA PHE A 90 -1.15 4.64 2.75
C PHE A 90 -2.43 4.47 1.92
N GLY A 91 -3.59 4.73 2.54
CA GLY A 91 -4.87 4.74 1.86
C GLY A 91 -5.43 3.37 1.50
N ALA A 92 -4.97 2.29 2.17
CA ALA A 92 -5.57 0.98 1.99
C ALA A 92 -7.03 0.98 2.46
N VAL A 93 -7.85 0.21 1.75
CA VAL A 93 -9.29 0.05 2.02
C VAL A 93 -9.54 -1.40 2.40
N PRO A 94 -10.35 -1.68 3.44
CA PRO A 94 -10.75 -3.04 3.77
C PRO A 94 -11.37 -3.75 2.58
N VAL A 95 -10.91 -4.98 2.32
CA VAL A 95 -11.44 -5.80 1.24
C VAL A 95 -12.89 -6.20 1.49
N SER A 96 -13.73 -6.16 0.45
CA SER A 96 -15.07 -6.73 0.43
C SER A 96 -15.40 -7.22 -0.98
N PRO A 97 -16.43 -8.08 -1.17
CA PRO A 97 -16.78 -8.61 -2.49
C PRO A 97 -17.01 -7.56 -3.58
N ARG A 98 -17.37 -6.33 -3.19
CA ARG A 98 -17.63 -5.21 -4.12
C ARG A 98 -16.65 -4.05 -3.98
N ALA A 99 -15.65 -4.11 -3.11
CA ALA A 99 -14.74 -2.99 -2.87
C ALA A 99 -13.99 -2.59 -4.14
N LEU A 100 -13.37 -3.57 -4.83
CA LEU A 100 -12.67 -3.34 -6.10
C LEU A 100 -13.57 -2.68 -7.14
N PHE A 101 -14.74 -3.27 -7.36
CA PHE A 101 -15.72 -2.75 -8.31
C PHE A 101 -16.11 -1.30 -7.99
N LYS A 102 -16.40 -1.00 -6.72
CA LYS A 102 -16.77 0.36 -6.29
C LYS A 102 -15.65 1.37 -6.49
N LEU A 103 -14.39 0.99 -6.25
CA LEU A 103 -13.24 1.86 -6.48
C LEU A 103 -13.07 2.16 -7.97
N LEU A 104 -13.11 1.13 -8.82
CA LEU A 104 -13.00 1.29 -10.27
C LEU A 104 -14.18 2.09 -10.84
N GLN A 105 -15.41 1.84 -10.38
CA GLN A 105 -16.59 2.58 -10.80
C GLN A 105 -16.50 4.08 -10.45
N ARG A 106 -15.81 4.43 -9.37
CA ARG A 106 -15.55 5.82 -8.96
C ARG A 106 -14.37 6.45 -9.70
N GLY A 107 -13.74 5.74 -10.63
CA GLY A 107 -12.52 6.21 -11.30
C GLY A 107 -11.29 6.20 -10.39
N THR A 108 -11.35 5.57 -9.21
CA THR A 108 -10.24 5.59 -8.25
C THR A 108 -9.15 4.61 -8.68
N PRO A 109 -7.91 5.07 -8.93
CA PRO A 109 -6.80 4.17 -9.22
C PRO A 109 -6.58 3.20 -8.07
N THR A 110 -6.49 1.92 -8.41
CA THR A 110 -6.54 0.83 -7.41
C THR A 110 -5.34 -0.08 -7.58
N LEU A 111 -4.77 -0.56 -6.46
CA LEU A 111 -3.70 -1.54 -6.42
C LEU A 111 -4.23 -2.87 -5.91
N LEU A 112 -3.99 -3.94 -6.68
CA LEU A 112 -4.41 -5.30 -6.36
C LEU A 112 -3.21 -6.24 -6.36
N TYR A 113 -3.15 -7.05 -5.31
CA TYR A 113 -2.26 -8.19 -5.22
C TYR A 113 -3.10 -9.47 -5.25
N PRO A 114 -3.17 -10.18 -6.40
CA PRO A 114 -4.13 -11.26 -6.59
C PRO A 114 -4.02 -12.42 -5.59
N GLY A 115 -2.82 -12.80 -5.14
CA GLY A 115 -2.67 -13.82 -4.09
C GLY A 115 -2.71 -13.26 -2.66
N GLY A 116 -2.84 -11.94 -2.53
CA GLY A 116 -3.09 -11.23 -1.27
C GLY A 116 -2.10 -11.58 -0.16
N VAL A 117 -2.61 -11.63 1.06
CA VAL A 117 -1.81 -11.83 2.28
C VAL A 117 -1.02 -13.15 2.27
N ARG A 118 -1.47 -14.17 1.55
CA ARG A 118 -0.73 -15.44 1.41
C ARG A 118 0.58 -15.27 0.66
N GLU A 119 0.60 -14.40 -0.36
CA GLU A 119 1.84 -14.08 -1.08
C GLU A 119 2.80 -13.27 -0.21
N ALA A 120 2.28 -12.33 0.60
CA ALA A 120 3.10 -11.50 1.49
C ALA A 120 3.80 -12.33 2.59
N PHE A 121 3.18 -13.40 3.07
CA PHE A 121 3.77 -14.31 4.06
C PHE A 121 4.60 -15.44 3.45
N LYS A 122 4.71 -15.54 2.13
CA LYS A 122 5.43 -16.65 1.49
C LYS A 122 6.94 -16.44 1.66
N SER A 123 7.55 -17.16 2.60
CA SER A 123 9.01 -17.13 2.78
C SER A 123 9.70 -17.71 1.54
N THR A 124 10.70 -17.00 0.99
CA THR A 124 11.68 -17.59 0.10
C THR A 124 12.62 -18.48 0.92
N LYS A 125 12.17 -19.65 1.36
CA LYS A 125 13.12 -20.70 1.75
C LYS A 125 13.77 -21.19 0.45
N LYS A 126 14.99 -20.71 0.20
CA LYS A 126 15.94 -21.41 -0.65
C LYS A 126 16.46 -22.60 0.17
N GLU A 127 16.27 -23.80 -0.36
CA GLU A 127 17.21 -24.90 -0.08
C GLU A 127 18.59 -24.56 -0.66
#